data_AF-A0A7V9KXH7-F1
#
_entry.id   AF-A0A7V9KXH7-F1
#
_cell.length_a   1.000
_cell.length_b   1.000
_cell.length_c   1.000
_cell.angle_alpha   90.00
_cell.angle_beta   90.00
_cell.angle_gamma   90.00
#
_symmetry.space_group_name_H-M   'P 1'
#
loop_
_entity.id
_entity.type
_entity.pdbx_description
1 polymer ?
#
loop_
_entity_poly.entity_id
_entity_poly.type
_entity_poly.pdbx_seq_one_letter_code
_entity_poly.pdbx_strand_id
1 'polypeptide(L)'
;MPPILVSVDLSPLLRRSWITLAAVAVLVAAAGPARAAGAPPEPDAEAVLVGDGLTGEVLYALNARERLPQASITKLMTAIVVLDWARPNEVVTV
;
A
#
# COMPACT_ATOMS: atom_id res chain seq x y z
N MET A 1 40.09 35.71 50.04
CA MET A 1 40.16 34.36 49.43
C MET A 1 39.08 34.28 48.36
N PRO A 2 39.35 34.62 47.09
CA PRO A 2 38.32 34.54 46.05
C PRO A 2 38.08 33.08 45.63
N PRO A 3 36.83 32.70 45.30
CA PRO A 3 36.52 31.33 44.92
C PRO A 3 37.07 31.05 43.52
N ILE A 4 37.70 29.88 43.36
CA ILE A 4 38.09 29.36 42.06
C ILE A 4 36.80 28.98 41.34
N LEU A 5 36.34 29.84 40.42
CA LEU A 5 35.32 29.49 39.45
C LEU A 5 35.94 28.47 38.50
N VAL A 6 35.72 27.18 38.77
CA VAL A 6 36.03 26.12 37.83
C VAL A 6 35.07 26.29 36.65
N SER A 7 35.54 26.88 35.56
CA SER A 7 34.80 26.95 34.31
C SER A 7 34.63 25.53 33.78
N VAL A 8 33.42 24.98 33.90
CA VAL A 8 33.07 23.71 33.27
C VAL A 8 33.13 23.94 31.77
N ASP A 9 34.11 23.33 31.11
CA ASP A 9 34.24 23.39 29.66
C ASP A 9 33.15 22.50 29.02
N LEU A 10 32.15 23.15 28.42
CA LEU A 10 31.04 22.51 27.71
C LEU A 10 31.38 22.25 26.23
N SER A 11 32.55 22.70 25.75
CA SER A 11 33.01 22.46 24.38
C SER A 11 33.04 20.98 23.98
N PRO A 12 33.41 19.99 24.83
CA PRO A 12 33.37 18.58 24.44
C PRO A 12 31.94 18.04 24.29
N LEU A 13 30.98 18.57 25.05
CA LEU A 13 29.56 18.17 24.94
C LEU A 13 28.94 18.74 23.68
N LEU A 14 29.19 20.02 23.39
CA LEU A 14 28.77 20.67 22.17
C LEU A 14 29.36 19.96 20.93
N ARG A 15 30.66 19.64 20.95
CA ARG A 15 31.33 18.88 19.88
C ARG A 15 30.71 17.50 19.66
N ARG A 16 30.37 16.76 20.72
CA ARG A 16 29.69 15.46 20.62
C ARG A 16 28.32 15.58 19.94
N SER A 17 27.53 16.58 20.31
CA SER A 17 26.22 16.83 19.67
C SER A 17 26.35 17.17 18.19
N TRP A 18 27.37 17.93 17.78
CA TRP A 18 27.61 18.22 16.37
C TRP A 18 28.05 16.98 15.58
N ILE A 19 28.88 16.11 16.19
CA ILE A 19 29.30 14.86 15.56
C ILE A 19 28.13 13.91 15.39
N THR A 20 27.25 13.77 16.40
CA THR A 20 26.07 12.91 16.28
C THR A 20 25.09 13.45 15.25
N LEU A 21 24.86 14.76 15.20
CA LEU A 21 24.03 15.39 14.18
C LEU A 21 24.59 15.21 12.77
N ALA A 22 25.90 15.39 12.60
CA ALA A 22 26.56 15.14 11.32
C ALA A 22 26.46 13.66 10.91
N ALA A 23 26.66 12.73 11.85
CA ALA A 23 26.52 11.30 11.59
C ALA A 23 25.08 10.92 11.20
N VAL A 24 24.06 11.46 11.88
CA VAL A 24 22.65 11.23 11.52
C VAL A 24 22.34 11.85 10.16
N ALA A 25 22.79 13.07 9.88
CA ALA A 25 22.60 13.70 8.58
C ALA A 25 23.24 12.89 7.45
N VAL A 26 24.45 12.34 7.67
CA VAL A 26 25.11 11.44 6.71
C VAL A 26 24.32 10.14 6.53
N LEU A 27 23.81 9.53 7.60
CA LEU A 27 23.01 8.30 7.51
C LEU A 27 21.69 8.54 6.76
N VAL A 28 21.02 9.67 7.00
CA VAL A 28 19.80 10.06 6.29
C VAL A 28 20.08 10.35 4.82
N ALA A 29 21.19 11.04 4.51
CA ALA A 29 21.59 11.30 3.13
C ALA A 29 22.04 10.02 2.39
N ALA A 30 22.58 9.04 3.11
CA ALA A 30 22.99 7.75 2.56
C ALA A 30 21.81 6.77 2.41
N ALA A 31 20.68 7.00 3.09
CA ALA A 31 19.47 6.24 2.88
C ALA A 31 18.86 6.59 1.51
N GLY A 32 19.18 5.79 0.50
CA GLY A 32 18.56 5.87 -0.82
C GLY A 32 17.05 5.60 -0.75
N PRO A 33 16.29 5.93 -1.81
CA PRO A 33 14.86 5.65 -1.86
C PRO A 33 14.61 4.16 -1.63
N ALA A 34 13.64 3.84 -0.76
CA ALA A 34 13.18 2.47 -0.57
C ALA A 34 12.70 1.93 -1.92
N ARG A 35 13.49 1.04 -2.51
CA ARG A 35 13.11 0.37 -3.75
C ARG A 35 12.19 -0.79 -3.40
N ALA A 36 10.96 -0.75 -3.91
CA ALA A 36 10.11 -1.91 -3.91
C ALA A 36 10.84 -3.05 -4.63
N ALA A 37 10.83 -4.24 -4.04
CA ALA A 37 11.45 -5.41 -4.63
C ALA A 37 10.60 -5.87 -5.84
N GLY A 38 11.04 -5.48 -7.04
CA GLY A 38 10.46 -5.94 -8.31
C GLY A 38 9.40 -5.02 -8.91
N ALA A 39 9.27 -5.09 -10.24
CA ALA A 39 8.10 -4.58 -10.93
C ALA A 39 6.89 -5.46 -10.56
N PRO A 40 5.68 -4.88 -10.42
CA PRO A 40 4.48 -5.68 -10.27
C PRO A 40 4.33 -6.62 -11.47
N PRO A 41 3.80 -7.84 -11.28
CA PRO A 41 3.55 -8.76 -12.38
C PRO A 41 2.60 -8.09 -13.39
N GLU A 42 2.95 -8.14 -14.68
CA GLU A 42 2.03 -7.71 -15.73
C GLU A 42 0.96 -8.80 -15.91
N PRO A 43 -0.32 -8.45 -15.84
CA PRO A 43 -1.39 -9.42 -16.03
C PRO A 43 -1.44 -9.85 -17.50
N ASP A 44 -1.51 -11.15 -17.74
CA ASP A 44 -1.82 -11.73 -19.05
C ASP A 44 -3.35 -11.72 -19.29
N ALA A 45 -3.92 -10.52 -19.35
CA ALA A 45 -5.35 -10.31 -19.54
C ALA A 45 -5.62 -9.05 -20.36
N GLU A 46 -6.64 -9.09 -21.24
CA GLU A 46 -7.05 -7.94 -22.07
C GLU A 46 -7.60 -6.78 -21.22
N ALA A 47 -8.28 -7.10 -20.11
CA ALA A 47 -8.80 -6.13 -19.15
C ALA A 47 -8.73 -6.64 -17.71
N VAL A 48 -8.47 -5.73 -16.76
CA VAL A 48 -8.36 -6.00 -15.31
C VAL A 48 -9.02 -4.88 -14.52
N LEU A 49 -9.69 -5.25 -13.42
CA LEU A 49 -10.15 -4.34 -12.39
C LEU A 49 -9.91 -4.97 -11.02
N VAL A 50 -9.20 -4.27 -10.14
CA VAL A 50 -9.00 -4.62 -8.73
C VAL A 50 -9.55 -3.48 -7.89
N GLY A 51 -10.47 -3.79 -6.99
CA GLY A 51 -11.04 -2.82 -6.07
C GLY A 51 -11.07 -3.33 -4.64
N ASP A 52 -11.11 -2.40 -3.69
CA ASP A 52 -11.41 -2.67 -2.31
C ASP A 52 -12.91 -3.01 -2.16
N GLY A 53 -13.21 -4.21 -1.65
CA GLY A 53 -14.58 -4.70 -1.53
C GLY A 53 -15.44 -4.01 -0.47
N LEU A 54 -14.83 -3.24 0.44
CA LEU A 54 -15.53 -2.50 1.49
C LEU A 54 -15.74 -1.04 1.12
N THR A 55 -14.72 -0.37 0.57
CA THR A 55 -14.75 1.06 0.26
C THR A 55 -15.17 1.34 -1.19
N GLY A 56 -15.00 0.38 -2.10
CA GLY A 56 -15.19 0.56 -3.53
C GLY A 56 -14.05 1.31 -4.22
N GLU A 57 -12.94 1.58 -3.53
CA GLU A 57 -11.76 2.20 -4.13
C GLU A 57 -11.16 1.29 -5.21
N VAL A 58 -10.88 1.86 -6.38
CA VAL A 58 -10.18 1.13 -7.45
C VAL A 58 -8.68 1.18 -7.16
N LEU A 59 -8.10 0.02 -6.87
CA LEU A 59 -6.68 -0.15 -6.55
C LEU A 59 -5.84 -0.33 -7.82
N TYR A 60 -6.40 -0.95 -8.86
CA TYR A 60 -5.75 -1.15 -10.15
C TYR A 60 -6.78 -1.35 -11.28
N ALA A 61 -6.48 -0.83 -12.47
CA ALA A 61 -7.31 -1.01 -13.66
C ALA A 61 -6.48 -1.03 -14.94
N LEU A 62 -6.82 -1.94 -15.85
CA LEU A 62 -6.32 -2.03 -17.22
C LEU A 62 -7.53 -2.24 -18.13
N ASN A 63 -7.78 -1.34 -19.10
CA ASN A 63 -8.93 -1.41 -20.01
C ASN A 63 -10.28 -1.73 -19.34
N ALA A 64 -10.49 -1.32 -18.08
CA ALA A 64 -11.59 -1.81 -17.24
C ALA A 64 -13.01 -1.45 -17.73
N ARG A 65 -13.12 -0.58 -18.75
CA ARG A 65 -14.39 -0.17 -19.38
C ARG A 65 -14.58 -0.76 -20.78
N GLU A 66 -13.63 -1.54 -21.27
CA GLU A 66 -13.73 -2.22 -22.55
C GLU A 66 -14.82 -3.30 -22.49
N ARG A 67 -15.56 -3.45 -23.59
CA ARG A 67 -16.65 -4.43 -23.69
C ARG A 67 -16.08 -5.75 -24.20
N LEU A 68 -15.87 -6.69 -23.29
CA LEU A 68 -15.38 -8.04 -23.59
C LEU A 68 -16.41 -9.12 -23.21
N PRO A 69 -16.41 -10.30 -23.85
CA PRO A 69 -17.22 -11.43 -23.42
C PRO A 69 -16.87 -11.86 -21.99
N GLN A 70 -17.85 -11.85 -21.07
CA GLN A 70 -17.64 -12.19 -19.66
C GLN A 70 -17.60 -13.71 -19.38
N ALA A 71 -17.91 -14.53 -20.38
CA ALA A 71 -18.02 -15.99 -20.26
C ALA A 71 -18.86 -16.40 -19.02
N SER A 72 -18.32 -17.26 -18.16
CA SER A 72 -19.05 -17.75 -16.98
C SER A 72 -19.22 -16.72 -15.86
N ILE A 73 -18.56 -15.55 -15.90
CA ILE A 73 -18.77 -14.48 -14.91
C ILE A 73 -20.21 -13.97 -14.95
N THR A 74 -20.89 -14.07 -16.11
CA THR A 74 -22.33 -13.78 -16.26
C THR A 74 -23.20 -14.50 -15.23
N LYS A 75 -22.76 -15.66 -14.71
CA LYS A 75 -23.48 -16.41 -13.67
C LYS A 75 -23.64 -15.62 -12.36
N LEU A 76 -22.81 -14.62 -12.10
CA LEU A 76 -23.00 -13.72 -10.95
C LEU A 76 -24.30 -12.93 -11.06
N MET A 77 -24.61 -12.38 -12.25
CA MET A 77 -25.90 -11.70 -12.48
C MET A 77 -27.07 -12.68 -12.37
N THR A 78 -26.93 -13.89 -12.91
CA THR A 78 -27.94 -14.94 -12.74
C THR A 78 -28.16 -15.28 -11.26
N ALA A 79 -27.09 -15.43 -10.49
CA ALA A 79 -27.19 -15.72 -9.06
C ALA A 79 -27.90 -14.59 -8.30
N ILE A 80 -27.53 -13.32 -8.55
CA ILE A 80 -28.19 -12.15 -7.94
C ILE A 80 -29.69 -12.18 -8.24
N VAL A 81 -30.07 -12.33 -9.52
CA VAL A 81 -31.47 -12.39 -9.92
C VAL A 81 -32.18 -13.58 -9.25
N VAL A 82 -31.60 -14.79 -9.29
CA VAL A 82 -32.24 -15.98 -8.69
C VAL A 82 -32.44 -15.80 -7.18
N LEU A 83 -31.49 -15.18 -6.47
CA LEU A 83 -31.62 -14.92 -5.03
C LEU A 83 -32.74 -13.94 -4.69
N ASP A 84 -33.14 -13.06 -5.61
CA ASP A 84 -34.30 -12.17 -5.43
C ASP A 84 -35.64 -12.90 -5.56
N TRP A 85 -35.68 -14.02 -6.29
CA TRP A 85 -36.93 -14.68 -6.70
C TRP A 85 -37.15 -16.09 -6.14
N ALA A 86 -36.08 -16.82 -5.82
CA ALA A 86 -36.14 -18.23 -5.43
C ALA A 86 -35.37 -18.49 -4.13
N ARG A 87 -35.77 -19.55 -3.43
CA ARG A 87 -35.05 -19.97 -2.21
C ARG A 87 -33.91 -20.92 -2.57
N PRO A 88 -32.76 -20.87 -1.85
CA PRO A 88 -31.65 -21.78 -2.10
C PRO A 88 -32.00 -23.28 -1.99
N ASN A 89 -33.08 -23.62 -1.28
CA ASN A 89 -33.56 -24.99 -1.09
C ASN A 89 -34.81 -25.33 -1.93
N GLU A 90 -35.16 -24.47 -2.88
CA GLU A 90 -36.29 -24.70 -3.79
C GLU A 90 -35.94 -25.79 -4.81
N VAL A 91 -36.82 -26.77 -4.97
CA VAL A 91 -36.64 -27.85 -5.94
C VAL A 91 -37.16 -27.41 -7.30
N VAL A 92 -36.30 -27.51 -8.32
CA VAL A 92 -36.63 -27.15 -9.71
C VAL A 92 -36.51 -28.40 -10.58
N THR A 93 -37.44 -28.59 -11.53
CA THR A 93 -37.38 -29.65 -12.55
C THR A 93 -36.69 -29.13 -13.81
N VAL A 94 -35.81 -29.93 -14.40
CA VAL A 94 -35.01 -29.60 -15.60
C VAL A 94 -35.62 -30.22 -16.86
#